data_AF-A0AA38VPQ4-F1
#
_entry.id   AF-A0AA38VPQ4-F1
#
_cell.length_a   1.000
_cell.length_b   1.000
_cell.length_c   1.000
_cell.angle_alpha   90.00
_cell.angle_beta   90.00
_cell.angle_gamma   90.00
#
_symmetry.space_group_name_H-M   'P 1'
#
loop_
_entity.id
_entity.type
_entity.pdbx_description
1 polymer ?
#
loop_
_entity_poly.entity_id
_entity_poly.type
_entity_poly.pdbx_seq_one_letter_code
_entity_poly.pdbx_strand_id
1 'polypeptide(L)'
;MSDQSLEKPPSQGYSCPYRKRNPSTFNKEDYTECSLVAFMTMDDLKDHIEEIHRRSNRVCYRCQTAISPREDLVKHIRLDASLLCKPRREEDVWQWNPEDGFVDEAWEDAESWASLWAKLFGGHDPPKSPEFRDPKQPNRTG
;
A
#
# COMPACT_ATOMS: atom_id res chain seq x y z
N MET A 1 -3.12 27.81 21.56
CA MET A 1 -1.83 27.15 21.32
C MET A 1 -2.15 25.70 21.06
N SER A 2 -2.04 25.26 19.82
CA SER A 2 -2.49 23.93 19.42
C SER A 2 -1.50 22.89 19.93
N ASP A 3 -1.99 22.00 20.77
CA ASP A 3 -1.31 20.83 21.29
C ASP A 3 -1.03 19.87 20.13
N GLN A 4 0.10 20.07 19.44
CA GLN A 4 0.68 19.05 18.56
C GLN A 4 1.37 18.04 19.47
N SER A 5 0.57 17.12 20.00
CA SER A 5 1.05 15.87 20.56
C SER A 5 1.91 15.18 19.51
N LEU A 6 3.23 15.34 19.64
CA LEU A 6 4.25 14.58 18.92
C LEU A 6 4.01 13.10 19.24
N GLU A 7 3.30 12.40 18.36
CA GLU A 7 3.19 10.95 18.38
C GLU A 7 4.62 10.39 18.48
N LYS A 8 4.96 9.76 19.60
CA LYS A 8 6.31 9.20 19.77
C LYS A 8 6.50 8.12 18.71
N PRO A 9 7.63 8.12 17.98
CA PRO A 9 7.89 7.09 16.99
C PRO A 9 7.87 5.71 17.66
N PRO A 10 7.33 4.69 16.97
CA PRO A 10 7.22 3.34 17.50
C PRO A 10 8.59 2.78 17.87
N SER A 11 8.68 2.14 19.03
CA SER A 11 9.95 1.61 19.56
C SER A 11 10.55 0.48 18.72
N GLN A 12 9.70 -0.20 17.94
CA GLN A 12 10.06 -1.32 17.06
C GLN A 12 10.05 -0.92 15.57
N GLY A 13 9.86 0.36 15.26
CA GLY A 13 9.66 0.86 13.89
C GLY A 13 8.24 0.65 13.36
N TYR A 14 7.93 1.32 12.26
CA TYR A 14 6.67 1.21 11.53
C TYR A 14 6.63 -0.06 10.68
N SER A 15 5.44 -0.65 10.59
CA SER A 15 5.13 -1.72 9.65
C SER A 15 4.62 -1.16 8.32
N CYS A 16 4.76 -1.89 7.22
CA CYS A 16 4.10 -1.53 5.96
C CYS A 16 2.56 -1.46 6.12
N PRO A 17 1.90 -0.33 5.79
CA PRO A 17 0.45 -0.17 5.88
C PRO A 17 -0.33 -1.21 5.05
N TYR A 18 0.14 -1.51 3.84
CA TYR A 18 -0.48 -2.47 2.92
C TYR A 18 -0.51 -3.88 3.51
N ARG A 19 0.61 -4.33 4.10
CA ARG A 19 0.64 -5.60 4.83
C ARG A 19 -0.23 -5.58 6.08
N LYS A 20 -0.21 -4.49 6.85
CA LYS A 20 -1.07 -4.37 8.04
C LYS A 20 -2.55 -4.49 7.69
N ARG A 21 -2.96 -3.96 6.53
CA ARG A 21 -4.33 -4.06 6.02
C ARG A 21 -4.64 -5.44 5.47
N ASN A 22 -3.72 -6.03 4.70
CA ASN A 22 -3.93 -7.31 4.04
C ASN A 22 -2.67 -8.20 4.07
N PRO A 23 -2.43 -8.92 5.18
CA PRO A 23 -1.25 -9.78 5.33
C PRO A 23 -1.21 -10.96 4.36
N SER A 24 -2.37 -11.40 3.86
CA SER A 24 -2.46 -12.49 2.88
C SER A 24 -1.93 -12.10 1.51
N THR A 25 -2.21 -10.87 1.07
CA THR A 25 -1.72 -10.35 -0.22
C THR A 25 -0.26 -9.92 -0.11
N PHE A 26 0.08 -9.12 0.91
CA PHE A 26 1.46 -8.64 1.12
C PHE A 26 2.21 -9.58 2.05
N ASN A 27 2.29 -10.85 1.64
CA ASN A 27 2.90 -11.93 2.38
C ASN A 27 4.44 -11.91 2.25
N LYS A 28 5.13 -12.79 3.00
CA LYS A 28 6.61 -12.85 3.00
C LYS A 28 7.23 -13.48 1.75
N GLU A 29 6.43 -14.17 0.95
CA GLU A 29 6.90 -14.92 -0.22
C GLU A 29 7.00 -14.00 -1.43
N ASP A 30 5.98 -13.16 -1.63
CA ASP A 30 5.89 -12.24 -2.76
C ASP A 30 6.29 -10.80 -2.39
N TYR A 31 6.14 -10.41 -1.13
CA TYR A 31 6.36 -9.03 -0.63
C TYR A 31 7.24 -9.03 0.63
N THR A 32 8.47 -9.55 0.49
CA THR A 32 9.46 -9.67 1.57
C THR A 32 9.70 -8.35 2.30
N GLU A 33 9.86 -7.25 1.57
CA GLU A 33 10.12 -5.92 2.13
C GLU A 33 8.94 -5.43 2.97
N CYS A 34 7.70 -5.57 2.47
CA CYS A 34 6.50 -5.23 3.23
C CYS A 34 6.34 -6.10 4.49
N SER A 35 6.91 -7.32 4.48
CA SER A 35 6.74 -8.34 5.51
C SER A 35 7.80 -8.38 6.60
N LEU A 36 9.04 -8.05 6.27
CA LEU A 36 10.19 -8.34 7.11
C LEU A 36 10.98 -7.09 7.51
N VAL A 37 10.66 -5.94 6.92
CA VAL A 37 11.35 -4.68 7.18
C VAL A 37 10.54 -3.84 8.17
N ALA A 38 11.25 -3.32 9.17
CA ALA A 38 10.76 -2.29 10.08
C ALA A 38 11.33 -0.94 9.65
N PHE A 39 10.49 0.07 9.51
CA PHE A 39 10.88 1.41 9.10
C PHE A 39 11.05 2.29 10.34
N MET A 40 12.26 2.79 10.59
CA MET A 40 12.54 3.49 11.86
C MET A 40 11.99 4.92 11.86
N THR A 41 11.89 5.53 10.69
CA THR A 41 11.32 6.87 10.51
C THR A 41 10.08 6.82 9.60
N MET A 42 9.30 7.90 9.63
CA MET A 42 8.18 8.06 8.71
C MET A 42 8.69 8.17 7.27
N ASP A 43 9.82 8.87 7.05
CA ASP A 43 10.40 9.05 5.71
C ASP A 43 10.85 7.71 5.11
N ASP A 44 11.50 6.83 5.89
CA ASP A 44 11.85 5.47 5.44
C ASP A 44 10.61 4.68 4.99
N LEU A 45 9.50 4.84 5.72
CA LEU A 45 8.25 4.18 5.38
C LEU A 45 7.66 4.75 4.09
N LYS A 46 7.77 6.08 3.90
CA LYS A 46 7.27 6.75 2.71
C LYS A 46 8.05 6.31 1.48
N ASP A 47 9.37 6.28 1.55
CA ASP A 47 10.24 5.82 0.47
C ASP A 47 9.88 4.38 0.06
N HIS A 48 9.66 3.49 1.02
CA HIS A 48 9.20 2.13 0.75
C HIS A 48 7.85 2.08 0.01
N ILE A 49 6.89 2.90 0.45
CA ILE A 49 5.57 2.98 -0.17
C ILE A 49 5.68 3.48 -1.61
N GLU A 50 6.53 4.47 -1.87
CA GLU A 50 6.80 5.01 -3.20
C GLU A 50 7.50 3.99 -4.12
N GLU A 51 8.48 3.25 -3.61
CA GLU A 51 9.23 2.28 -4.43
C GLU A 51 8.40 1.02 -4.75
N ILE A 52 7.64 0.51 -3.78
CA ILE A 52 6.97 -0.79 -3.86
C ILE A 52 5.48 -0.67 -4.22
N HIS A 53 4.79 0.34 -3.68
CA HIS A 53 3.33 0.46 -3.77
C HIS A 53 2.86 1.62 -4.65
N ARG A 54 3.76 2.46 -5.18
CA ARG A 54 3.37 3.44 -6.21
C ARG A 54 2.78 2.68 -7.37
N ARG A 55 1.55 3.04 -7.74
CA ARG A 55 0.82 2.41 -8.85
C ARG A 55 1.61 2.67 -10.12
N SER A 56 2.39 1.67 -10.50
CA SER A 56 3.16 1.68 -11.73
C SER A 56 2.20 1.88 -12.92
N ASN A 57 2.72 2.46 -14.00
CA ASN A 57 2.18 2.38 -15.36
C ASN A 57 1.89 0.94 -15.88
N ARG A 58 1.99 -0.08 -15.01
CA ARG A 58 1.62 -1.49 -15.16
C ARG A 58 0.11 -1.75 -15.03
N VAL A 59 -0.71 -0.72 -15.08
CA VAL A 59 -2.16 -0.84 -15.02
C VAL A 59 -2.74 -0.73 -16.42
N CYS A 60 -3.65 -1.64 -16.77
CA CYS A 60 -4.35 -1.56 -18.03
C CYS A 60 -5.30 -0.36 -18.06
N TYR A 61 -5.18 0.52 -19.05
CA TYR A 61 -6.06 1.70 -19.15
C TYR A 61 -7.54 1.34 -19.41
N ARG A 62 -7.82 0.13 -19.93
CA ARG A 62 -9.19 -0.34 -20.20
C ARG A 62 -9.85 -0.89 -18.95
N CYS A 63 -9.25 -1.90 -18.33
CA CYS A 63 -9.86 -2.61 -17.20
C CYS A 63 -9.34 -2.14 -15.83
N GLN A 64 -8.33 -1.27 -15.79
CA GLN A 64 -7.64 -0.77 -14.60
C GLN A 64 -7.04 -1.83 -13.69
N THR A 65 -6.93 -3.07 -14.17
CA THR A 65 -6.22 -4.16 -13.49
C THR A 65 -4.72 -3.90 -13.50
N ALA A 66 -4.08 -4.02 -12.33
CA ALA A 66 -2.63 -4.06 -12.23
C ALA A 66 -2.10 -5.39 -12.78
N ILE A 67 -1.18 -5.33 -13.74
CA ILE A 67 -0.61 -6.50 -14.41
C ILE A 67 0.92 -6.42 -14.30
N SER A 68 1.50 -7.38 -13.60
CA SER A 68 2.94 -7.53 -13.47
C SER A 68 3.34 -8.95 -13.89
N PRO A 69 4.48 -9.15 -14.57
CA PRO A 69 5.47 -8.15 -15.00
C PRO A 69 5.03 -7.23 -16.16
N ARG A 70 5.79 -6.14 -16.42
CA ARG A 70 5.46 -5.13 -17.47
C ARG A 70 5.23 -5.76 -18.86
N GLU A 71 5.95 -6.83 -19.18
CA GLU A 71 5.76 -7.59 -20.42
C GLU A 71 4.34 -8.15 -20.57
N ASP A 72 3.71 -8.57 -19.47
CA ASP A 72 2.37 -9.13 -19.47
C ASP A 72 1.32 -8.04 -19.63
N LEU A 73 1.58 -6.83 -19.09
CA LEU A 73 0.76 -5.67 -19.43
C LEU A 73 0.84 -5.38 -20.93
N VAL A 74 2.04 -5.37 -21.51
CA VAL A 74 2.23 -5.09 -22.96
C VAL A 74 1.50 -6.13 -23.81
N LYS A 75 1.60 -7.42 -23.46
CA LYS A 75 0.83 -8.49 -24.12
C LYS A 75 -0.66 -8.24 -23.97
N HIS A 76 -1.13 -7.97 -22.75
CA HIS A 76 -2.53 -7.73 -22.42
C HIS A 76 -3.18 -6.59 -23.22
N ILE A 77 -2.49 -5.46 -23.40
CA ILE A 77 -3.02 -4.30 -24.15
C ILE A 77 -2.83 -4.41 -25.67
N ARG A 78 -1.98 -5.34 -26.14
CA ARG A 78 -1.72 -5.59 -27.57
C ARG A 78 -2.53 -6.75 -28.13
N LEU A 79 -3.37 -7.40 -27.33
CA LEU A 79 -4.28 -8.44 -27.81
C LEU A 79 -5.21 -7.89 -28.90
N ASP A 80 -5.62 -8.76 -29.83
CA ASP A 80 -6.63 -8.44 -30.84
C ASP A 80 -7.93 -7.97 -30.19
N ALA A 81 -8.72 -7.16 -30.91
CA ALA A 81 -9.92 -6.51 -30.38
C ALA A 81 -10.95 -7.47 -29.75
N SER A 82 -10.99 -8.73 -30.19
CA SER A 82 -11.83 -9.81 -29.65
C SER A 82 -11.31 -10.42 -28.34
N LEU A 83 -10.02 -10.26 -28.05
CA LEU A 83 -9.33 -10.77 -26.86
C LEU A 83 -8.95 -9.66 -25.87
N LEU A 84 -9.19 -8.39 -26.22
CA LEU A 84 -8.99 -7.27 -25.32
C LEU A 84 -9.88 -7.41 -24.07
N CYS A 85 -9.33 -7.00 -22.93
CA CYS A 85 -10.07 -6.98 -21.68
C CYS A 85 -11.32 -6.10 -21.77
N LYS A 86 -12.34 -6.47 -21.00
CA LYS A 86 -13.55 -5.66 -20.87
C LYS A 86 -13.18 -4.33 -20.22
N PRO A 87 -13.62 -3.19 -20.77
CA PRO A 87 -13.43 -1.91 -20.10
C PRO A 87 -14.10 -1.97 -18.72
N ARG A 88 -13.45 -1.35 -17.73
CA ARG A 88 -14.01 -1.20 -16.38
C ARG A 88 -15.32 -0.42 -16.51
N ARG A 89 -16.38 -0.89 -15.87
CA ARG A 89 -17.68 -0.23 -15.97
C ARG A 89 -17.68 1.02 -15.10
N GLU A 90 -18.47 2.02 -15.46
CA GLU A 90 -18.59 3.28 -14.68
C GLU A 90 -19.07 3.02 -13.25
N GLU A 91 -19.92 2.01 -13.06
CA GLU A 91 -20.36 1.52 -11.74
C GLU A 91 -19.21 0.96 -10.89
N ASP A 92 -18.20 0.38 -11.53
CA ASP A 92 -17.01 -0.14 -10.85
C ASP A 92 -16.08 1.00 -10.45
N VAL A 93 -16.21 2.22 -11.00
CA VAL A 93 -15.26 3.33 -10.77
C VAL A 93 -15.07 3.64 -9.29
N TRP A 94 -16.15 3.53 -8.53
CA TRP A 94 -16.19 3.74 -7.08
C TRP A 94 -15.60 2.59 -6.26
N GLN A 95 -15.33 1.43 -6.88
CA GLN A 95 -14.59 0.32 -6.25
C GLN A 95 -13.09 0.49 -6.50
N TRP A 96 -12.53 1.59 -6.02
CA TRP A 96 -11.08 1.70 -5.95
C TRP A 96 -10.56 0.63 -4.97
N ASN A 97 -9.73 -0.29 -5.46
CA ASN A 97 -9.05 -1.24 -4.61
C ASN A 97 -7.80 -0.57 -4.03
N PRO A 98 -7.77 -0.23 -2.73
CA PRO A 98 -6.59 0.36 -2.10
C PRO A 98 -5.32 -0.48 -2.28
N GLU A 99 -5.45 -1.79 -2.46
CA GLU A 99 -4.30 -2.70 -2.63
C GLU A 99 -3.65 -2.62 -4.02
N ASP A 100 -4.27 -1.94 -4.99
CA ASP A 100 -3.71 -1.74 -6.33
C ASP A 100 -2.60 -0.65 -6.36
N GLY A 101 -2.31 -0.04 -5.20
CA GLY A 101 -1.38 1.07 -5.08
C GLY A 101 -2.04 2.43 -5.33
N PHE A 102 -1.30 3.48 -4.97
CA PHE A 102 -1.75 4.87 -5.07
C PHE A 102 -1.17 5.56 -6.31
N VAL A 103 -1.88 6.58 -6.80
CA VAL A 103 -1.51 7.41 -7.98
C VAL A 103 -1.25 8.87 -7.63
N ASP A 104 -1.63 9.30 -6.43
CA ASP A 104 -1.65 10.70 -6.00
C ASP A 104 -0.44 11.00 -5.10
N GLU A 105 0.09 12.23 -5.14
CA GLU A 105 1.19 12.72 -4.29
C GLU A 105 0.66 13.25 -2.95
N ALA A 106 -0.67 13.33 -2.77
CA ALA A 106 -1.35 13.85 -1.59
C ALA A 106 -1.11 13.07 -0.27
N TRP A 107 -0.19 12.10 -0.23
CA TRP A 107 0.22 11.36 0.96
C TRP A 107 1.60 11.78 1.50
N GLU A 108 2.40 12.53 0.72
CA GLU A 108 3.74 12.98 1.12
C GLU A 108 3.72 13.92 2.33
N ASP A 109 2.64 14.70 2.50
CA ASP A 109 2.39 15.58 3.62
C ASP A 109 1.90 14.84 4.88
N ALA A 110 1.80 13.51 4.86
CA ALA A 110 1.40 12.76 6.04
C ALA A 110 2.50 12.80 7.13
N GLU A 111 2.20 13.44 8.25
CA GLU A 111 3.12 13.57 9.39
C GLU A 111 2.91 12.49 10.46
N SER A 112 1.79 11.75 10.41
CA SER A 112 1.44 10.72 11.39
C SER A 112 0.95 9.45 10.71
N TRP A 113 1.02 8.32 11.44
CA TRP A 113 0.51 7.04 10.96
C TRP A 113 -0.97 7.10 10.62
N ALA A 114 -1.78 7.74 11.46
CA ALA A 114 -3.21 7.89 11.24
C ALA A 114 -3.49 8.72 9.97
N SER A 115 -2.75 9.82 9.77
CA SER A 115 -2.86 10.65 8.56
C SER A 115 -2.45 9.86 7.31
N LEU A 116 -1.31 9.16 7.38
CA LEU A 116 -0.81 8.33 6.27
C LEU A 116 -1.84 7.25 5.91
N TRP A 117 -2.35 6.53 6.90
CA TRP A 117 -3.36 5.48 6.70
C TRP A 117 -4.66 6.03 6.08
N ALA A 118 -5.14 7.17 6.56
CA ALA A 118 -6.34 7.81 6.04
C ALA A 118 -6.16 8.22 4.56
N LYS A 119 -4.99 8.74 4.20
CA LYS A 119 -4.63 9.13 2.83
C LYS A 119 -4.44 7.91 1.92
N LEU A 120 -3.82 6.84 2.41
CA LEU A 120 -3.58 5.61 1.65
C LEU A 120 -4.80 4.72 1.46
N PHE A 121 -5.80 4.78 2.34
CA PHE A 121 -6.91 3.81 2.32
C PHE A 121 -8.31 4.43 2.38
N GLY A 122 -8.44 5.74 2.54
CA GLY A 122 -9.72 6.44 2.42
C GLY A 122 -10.66 6.25 3.61
N GLY A 123 -10.32 6.83 4.77
CA GLY A 123 -11.24 6.96 5.91
C GLY A 123 -11.52 5.69 6.73
N HIS A 124 -10.85 4.57 6.44
CA HIS A 124 -10.85 3.41 7.33
C HIS A 124 -10.06 3.71 8.61
N ASP A 125 -10.56 3.26 9.76
CA ASP A 125 -9.84 3.36 11.03
C ASP A 125 -8.46 2.67 10.91
N PRO A 126 -7.37 3.36 11.28
CA PRO A 126 -6.05 2.73 11.30
C PRO A 126 -6.03 1.59 12.32
N PRO A 127 -5.24 0.53 12.07
CA PRO A 127 -5.00 -0.50 13.06
C PRO A 127 -4.42 0.15 14.32
N LYS A 128 -4.84 -0.36 15.48
CA LYS A 128 -4.51 0.19 16.81
C LYS A 128 -3.00 0.34 17.10
N SER A 129 -2.12 -0.28 16.31
CA SER A 129 -0.68 -0.19 16.49
C SER A 129 0.04 -0.10 15.13
N PRO A 130 0.81 0.99 14.89
CA PRO A 130 1.69 1.14 13.73
C PRO A 130 2.92 0.21 13.80
N GLU A 131 3.17 -0.40 14.95
CA GLU A 131 4.42 -1.11 15.22
C GLU A 131 4.61 -2.31 14.31
N PHE A 132 5.82 -2.43 13.78
CA PHE A 132 6.30 -3.63 13.14
C PHE A 132 6.32 -4.77 14.16
N ARG A 133 5.71 -5.90 13.78
CA ARG A 133 5.77 -7.13 14.57
C ARG A 133 6.57 -8.14 13.79
N ASP A 134 7.75 -8.47 14.30
CA ASP A 134 8.57 -9.53 13.73
C ASP A 134 7.80 -10.86 13.78
N PRO A 135 7.53 -11.50 12.63
CA PRO A 135 6.86 -12.80 12.58
C PRO A 135 7.56 -13.90 13.39
N LYS A 136 8.84 -13.72 13.73
CA LYS A 136 9.66 -14.67 14.50
C LYS A 136 9.67 -14.40 16.01
N GLN A 137 9.11 -13.29 16.49
CA GLN A 137 9.10 -12.99 17.91
C GLN A 137 7.77 -13.39 18.56
N PRO A 138 7.78 -14.31 19.56
CA PRO A 138 6.56 -14.65 20.29
C PRO A 138 6.06 -13.43 21.06
N ASN A 139 4.73 -13.24 21.10
CA ASN A 139 4.04 -12.18 21.86
C ASN A 139 4.68 -12.01 23.24
N ARG A 140 5.43 -10.92 23.46
CA ARG A 140 5.70 -10.44 24.81
C ARG A 140 4.52 -9.60 25.25
N THR A 141 3.50 -10.29 25.74
CA THR A 141 2.48 -9.67 26.59
C THR A 141 3.13 -9.44 27.94
N GLY A 142 3.40 -8.20 28.29
CA GLY A 142 3.89 -7.77 29.61
C GLY A 142 3.10 -6.56 30.06
#